data_AF-A0A814K5Q3-F1
#
_entry.id   AF-A0A814K5Q3-F1
#
_cell.length_a   1.000
_cell.length_b   1.000
_cell.length_c   1.000
_cell.angle_alpha   90.00
_cell.angle_beta   90.00
_cell.angle_gamma   90.00
#
_symmetry.space_group_name_H-M   'P 1'
#
loop_
_entity.id
_entity.type
_entity.pdbx_description
1 polymer ?
#
loop_
_entity_poly.entity_id
_entity_poly.type
_entity_poly.pdbx_seq_one_letter_code
_entity_poly.pdbx_strand_id
1 'polypeptide(L)'
;MIDNNITTTVDLIQTSKSLIDDLNFISQNVLIYLPLIFFIFGLIGFIGNVFTYLQPQLRSNTSCIYLLCGSFIDISSLSVNSFSNYLAWQFGFTLPWSTSSALCKLSLFLLVFLTHLAINFLCMAIIDRFAITCDHTSSFRRITQLRIVPWMIGLTVITSGLSTLYAPINYDLSPAHICLSTQPMLTTISSIVLIRVIPSITMITFVLLTYRNVRRSRGRVGNAVQTNR
;
A
#
# COMPACT_ATOMS: atom_id res chain seq x y z
N MET A 1 -16.81 60.06 12.92
CA MET A 1 -15.65 59.56 12.16
C MET A 1 -15.24 58.14 12.63
N ILE A 2 -16.21 57.28 12.98
CA ILE A 2 -15.97 55.95 13.60
C ILE A 2 -16.60 54.81 12.75
N ASP A 3 -17.44 55.11 11.76
CA ASP A 3 -18.30 54.10 11.11
C ASP A 3 -17.65 53.29 9.97
N ASN A 4 -16.54 53.75 9.37
CA ASN A 4 -15.95 53.09 8.19
C ASN A 4 -15.09 51.85 8.51
N ASN A 5 -14.65 51.66 9.76
CA ASN A 5 -13.87 50.48 10.17
C ASN A 5 -14.76 49.26 10.54
N ILE A 6 -16.05 49.49 10.83
CA ILE A 6 -16.96 48.43 11.23
C ILE A 6 -17.52 47.70 10.00
N THR A 7 -17.77 48.42 8.90
CA THR A 7 -18.29 47.83 7.65
C THR A 7 -17.25 46.92 6.98
N THR A 8 -15.99 47.35 6.93
CA THR A 8 -14.89 46.58 6.33
C THR A 8 -14.55 45.30 7.10
N THR A 9 -14.74 45.27 8.42
CA THR A 9 -14.51 44.06 9.24
C THR A 9 -15.65 43.05 9.11
N VAL A 10 -16.90 43.50 8.97
CA VAL A 10 -18.06 42.62 8.74
C VAL A 10 -17.99 41.95 7.36
N ASP A 11 -17.60 42.68 6.31
CA ASP A 11 -17.48 42.13 4.96
C ASP A 11 -16.34 41.08 4.83
N LEU A 12 -15.22 41.28 5.53
CA LEU A 12 -14.12 40.30 5.61
C LEU A 12 -14.53 39.03 6.37
N ILE A 13 -15.32 39.17 7.44
CA ILE A 13 -15.84 38.02 8.20
C ILE A 13 -16.88 37.25 7.38
N GLN A 14 -17.70 37.94 6.59
CA GLN A 14 -18.70 37.30 5.75
C GLN A 14 -18.06 36.54 4.57
N THR A 15 -17.06 37.14 3.92
CA THR A 15 -16.31 36.52 2.82
C THR A 15 -15.47 35.32 3.29
N SER A 16 -14.88 35.39 4.49
CA SER A 16 -14.16 34.24 5.06
C SER A 16 -15.09 33.08 5.42
N LYS A 17 -16.32 33.36 5.88
CA LYS A 17 -17.33 32.31 6.13
C LYS A 17 -17.77 31.62 4.84
N SER A 18 -18.10 32.38 3.78
CA SER A 18 -18.51 31.76 2.50
C SER A 18 -17.40 30.91 1.89
N LEU A 19 -16.13 31.35 1.99
CA LEU A 19 -14.99 30.54 1.55
C LEU A 19 -14.82 29.25 2.36
N ILE A 20 -15.03 29.30 3.68
CA ILE A 20 -14.97 28.11 4.53
C ILE A 20 -16.11 27.14 4.16
N ASP A 21 -17.31 27.64 3.90
CA ASP A 21 -18.46 26.83 3.53
C ASP A 21 -18.26 26.15 2.16
N ASP A 22 -17.76 26.88 1.16
CA ASP A 22 -17.42 26.33 -0.16
C ASP A 22 -16.31 25.27 -0.06
N LEU A 23 -15.26 25.52 0.74
CA LEU A 23 -14.19 24.55 0.97
C LEU A 23 -14.69 23.30 1.68
N ASN A 24 -15.59 23.44 2.65
CA ASN A 24 -16.21 22.30 3.34
C ASN A 24 -17.07 21.49 2.37
N PHE A 25 -17.84 22.14 1.50
CA PHE A 25 -18.64 21.48 0.48
C PHE A 25 -17.78 20.69 -0.51
N ILE A 26 -16.70 21.29 -1.02
CA ILE A 26 -15.76 20.61 -1.92
C ILE A 26 -15.09 19.43 -1.20
N SER A 27 -14.60 19.65 0.02
CA SER A 27 -13.95 18.61 0.83
C SER A 27 -14.86 17.41 1.05
N GLN A 28 -16.12 17.64 1.40
CA GLN A 28 -17.10 16.56 1.59
C GLN A 28 -17.36 15.78 0.29
N ASN A 29 -17.59 16.48 -0.83
CA ASN A 29 -17.80 15.80 -2.11
C ASN A 29 -16.58 14.98 -2.54
N VAL A 30 -15.37 15.52 -2.36
CA VAL A 30 -14.13 14.79 -2.65
C VAL A 30 -14.04 13.55 -1.77
N LEU A 31 -14.27 13.66 -0.47
CA LEU A 31 -14.20 12.52 0.46
C LEU A 31 -15.23 11.41 0.15
N ILE A 32 -16.38 11.75 -0.44
CA ILE A 32 -17.42 10.78 -0.81
C ILE A 32 -17.11 10.11 -2.15
N TYR A 33 -16.79 10.87 -3.20
CA TYR A 33 -16.68 10.34 -4.56
C TYR A 33 -15.28 9.78 -4.89
N LEU A 34 -14.22 10.31 -4.30
CA LEU A 34 -12.85 9.90 -4.59
C LEU A 34 -12.56 8.43 -4.19
N PRO A 35 -12.99 7.92 -3.03
CA PRO A 35 -12.84 6.50 -2.70
C PRO A 35 -13.57 5.57 -3.67
N LEU A 36 -14.74 5.96 -4.19
CA LEU A 36 -15.49 5.18 -5.18
C LEU A 36 -14.70 5.09 -6.49
N ILE A 37 -14.17 6.21 -6.97
CA ILE A 37 -13.36 6.25 -8.20
C ILE A 37 -12.13 5.33 -8.03
N PHE A 38 -11.40 5.47 -6.92
CA PHE A 38 -10.26 4.60 -6.63
C PHE A 38 -10.66 3.13 -6.48
N PHE A 39 -11.83 2.84 -5.92
CA PHE A 39 -12.35 1.49 -5.83
C PHE A 39 -12.58 0.88 -7.22
N ILE A 40 -13.29 1.58 -8.11
CA ILE A 40 -13.60 1.06 -9.45
C ILE A 40 -12.32 0.86 -10.26
N PHE A 41 -11.46 1.89 -10.37
CA PHE A 41 -10.23 1.79 -11.14
C PHE A 41 -9.23 0.80 -10.53
N GLY A 42 -9.11 0.79 -9.20
CA GLY A 42 -8.26 -0.15 -8.49
C GLY A 42 -8.71 -1.60 -8.71
N LEU A 43 -10.00 -1.87 -8.58
CA LEU A 43 -10.56 -3.21 -8.77
C LEU A 43 -10.35 -3.72 -10.19
N ILE A 44 -10.61 -2.90 -11.21
CA ILE A 44 -10.33 -3.24 -12.62
C ILE A 44 -8.84 -3.54 -12.82
N GLY A 45 -7.96 -2.69 -12.28
CA GLY A 45 -6.51 -2.87 -12.39
C GLY A 45 -6.01 -4.16 -11.72
N PHE A 46 -6.42 -4.43 -10.49
CA PHE A 46 -5.99 -5.63 -9.77
C PHE A 46 -6.60 -6.92 -10.34
N ILE A 47 -7.85 -6.89 -10.81
CA ILE A 47 -8.45 -8.03 -11.52
C ILE A 47 -7.69 -8.29 -12.83
N GLY A 48 -7.35 -7.24 -13.59
CA GLY A 48 -6.51 -7.34 -14.78
C GLY A 48 -5.15 -7.99 -14.48
N ASN A 49 -4.52 -7.60 -13.36
CA ASN A 49 -3.28 -8.23 -12.89
C ASN A 49 -3.48 -9.72 -12.57
N VAL A 50 -4.55 -10.08 -11.86
CA VAL A 50 -4.87 -11.48 -11.55
C VAL A 50 -5.00 -12.29 -12.84
N PHE A 51 -5.79 -11.83 -13.81
CA PHE A 51 -5.95 -12.53 -15.09
C PHE A 51 -4.63 -12.66 -15.85
N THR A 52 -3.80 -11.62 -15.83
CA THR A 52 -2.48 -11.62 -16.49
C THR A 52 -1.55 -12.65 -15.87
N TYR A 53 -1.45 -12.69 -14.54
CA TYR A 53 -0.56 -13.61 -13.83
C TYR A 53 -1.09 -15.04 -13.75
N LEU A 54 -2.38 -15.26 -13.99
CA LEU A 54 -2.97 -16.60 -14.05
C LEU A 54 -2.61 -17.34 -15.35
N GLN A 55 -2.12 -16.63 -16.37
CA GLN A 55 -1.71 -17.26 -17.63
C GLN A 55 -0.59 -18.29 -17.41
N PRO A 56 -0.70 -19.52 -17.96
CA PRO A 56 0.25 -20.61 -17.69
C PRO A 56 1.70 -20.28 -18.03
N GLN A 57 1.91 -19.46 -19.06
CA GLN A 57 3.24 -19.05 -19.52
C GLN A 57 3.97 -18.21 -18.45
N LEU A 58 3.25 -17.31 -17.77
CA LEU A 58 3.79 -16.45 -16.72
C LEU A 58 3.93 -17.15 -15.37
N ARG A 59 3.09 -18.16 -15.09
CA ARG A 59 3.13 -18.93 -13.83
C ARG A 59 4.43 -19.73 -13.63
N SER A 60 5.17 -19.96 -14.71
CA SER A 60 6.53 -20.55 -14.64
C SER A 60 7.53 -19.65 -13.89
N ASN A 61 7.25 -18.35 -13.79
CA ASN A 61 8.11 -17.38 -13.13
C ASN A 61 7.65 -17.15 -11.68
N THR A 62 8.56 -17.42 -10.73
CA THR A 62 8.39 -17.24 -9.30
C THR A 62 7.99 -15.81 -8.91
N SER A 63 8.53 -14.80 -9.60
CA SER A 63 8.17 -13.39 -9.42
C SER A 63 6.69 -13.11 -9.67
N CYS A 64 6.10 -13.78 -10.68
CA CYS A 64 4.68 -13.61 -11.01
C CYS A 64 3.76 -14.21 -9.94
N ILE A 65 4.21 -15.25 -9.24
CA ILE A 65 3.44 -15.84 -8.13
C ILE A 65 3.33 -14.84 -6.98
N TYR A 66 4.41 -14.15 -6.62
CA TYR A 66 4.38 -13.10 -5.59
C TYR A 66 3.46 -11.94 -5.99
N LEU A 67 3.50 -11.49 -7.25
CA LEU A 67 2.64 -10.42 -7.76
C LEU A 67 1.16 -10.83 -7.83
N LEU A 68 0.88 -12.10 -8.13
CA LEU A 68 -0.48 -12.66 -8.08
C LEU A 68 -1.02 -12.64 -6.64
N CYS A 69 -0.24 -13.13 -5.67
CA CYS A 69 -0.59 -13.06 -4.26
C CYS A 69 -0.82 -11.62 -3.81
N GLY A 70 0.09 -10.69 -4.15
CA GLY A 70 -0.06 -9.26 -3.88
C GLY A 70 -1.38 -8.69 -4.43
N SER A 71 -1.75 -9.05 -5.66
CA SER A 71 -2.99 -8.57 -6.29
C SER A 71 -4.25 -9.03 -5.54
N PHE A 72 -4.26 -10.25 -4.99
CA PHE A 72 -5.38 -10.71 -4.14
C PHE A 72 -5.45 -9.93 -2.82
N ILE A 73 -4.30 -9.62 -2.22
CA ILE A 73 -4.23 -8.79 -1.01
C ILE A 73 -4.69 -7.37 -1.29
N ASP A 74 -4.32 -6.80 -2.43
CA ASP A 74 -4.75 -5.46 -2.85
C ASP A 74 -6.26 -5.39 -3.08
N ILE A 75 -6.87 -6.38 -3.74
CA ILE A 75 -8.34 -6.49 -3.88
C ILE A 75 -9.00 -6.55 -2.50
N SER A 76 -8.45 -7.36 -1.59
CA SER A 76 -8.97 -7.51 -0.23
C SER A 76 -8.85 -6.20 0.55
N SER A 77 -7.71 -5.51 0.47
CA SER A 77 -7.45 -4.21 1.11
C SER A 77 -8.41 -3.14 0.58
N LEU A 78 -8.59 -3.06 -0.73
CA LEU A 78 -9.50 -2.12 -1.38
C LEU A 78 -10.96 -2.36 -0.97
N SER A 79 -11.35 -3.62 -0.85
CA SER A 79 -12.70 -4.04 -0.40
C SER A 79 -12.93 -3.76 1.08
N VAL A 80 -11.95 -4.00 1.94
CA VAL A 80 -12.11 -3.76 3.39
C VAL A 80 -12.08 -2.27 3.71
N ASN A 81 -11.27 -1.47 3.01
CA ASN A 81 -11.08 -0.05 3.33
C ASN A 81 -12.00 0.87 2.53
N SER A 82 -11.84 0.91 1.20
CA SER A 82 -12.50 1.91 0.36
C SER A 82 -14.00 1.67 0.24
N PHE A 83 -14.40 0.41 0.07
CA PHE A 83 -15.81 0.04 -0.03
C PHE A 83 -16.55 0.24 1.30
N SER A 84 -15.95 -0.15 2.43
CA SER A 84 -16.50 0.09 3.76
C SER A 84 -16.71 1.57 4.06
N ASN A 85 -15.74 2.42 3.73
CA ASN A 85 -15.86 3.87 3.93
C ASN A 85 -16.97 4.45 3.05
N TYR A 86 -17.05 4.03 1.78
CA TYR A 86 -18.12 4.48 0.88
C TYR A 86 -19.52 4.09 1.40
N LEU A 87 -19.70 2.85 1.88
CA LEU A 87 -20.96 2.40 2.46
C LEU A 87 -21.36 3.21 3.71
N ALA A 88 -20.40 3.52 4.56
CA ALA A 88 -20.62 4.31 5.76
C ALA A 88 -21.10 5.74 5.43
N TRP A 89 -20.47 6.40 4.47
CA TRP A 89 -20.82 7.78 4.09
C TRP A 89 -22.14 7.88 3.30
N GLN A 90 -22.35 6.99 2.33
CA GLN A 90 -23.49 7.11 1.41
C GLN A 90 -24.79 6.53 1.97
N PHE A 91 -24.72 5.41 2.71
CA PHE A 91 -25.90 4.68 3.17
C PHE A 91 -26.06 4.70 4.69
N GLY A 92 -25.12 5.30 5.43
CA GLY A 92 -25.09 5.23 6.89
C GLY A 92 -24.84 3.82 7.43
N PHE A 93 -24.47 2.86 6.58
CA PHE A 93 -24.09 1.51 6.99
C PHE A 93 -22.66 1.53 7.49
N THR A 94 -22.49 1.82 8.78
CA THR A 94 -21.21 1.62 9.45
C THR A 94 -21.05 0.13 9.72
N LEU A 95 -19.98 -0.47 9.19
CA LEU A 95 -19.56 -1.77 9.69
C LEU A 95 -19.34 -1.65 11.21
N PRO A 96 -19.65 -2.70 12.00
CA PRO A 96 -19.62 -2.65 13.46
C PRO A 96 -18.20 -2.56 14.05
N TRP A 97 -17.22 -2.05 13.31
CA TRP A 97 -15.85 -1.80 13.74
C TRP A 97 -15.78 -0.92 15.00
N SER A 98 -16.72 0.02 15.17
CA SER A 98 -16.80 0.91 16.33
C SER A 98 -17.62 0.36 17.50
N THR A 99 -18.19 -0.84 17.37
CA THR A 99 -19.07 -1.43 18.40
C THR A 99 -18.28 -1.98 19.59
N SER A 100 -17.04 -2.43 19.35
CA SER A 100 -16.17 -2.96 20.40
C SER A 100 -14.71 -2.56 20.19
N SER A 101 -13.96 -2.42 21.29
CA SER A 101 -12.51 -2.15 21.24
C SER A 101 -11.76 -3.23 20.46
N ALA A 102 -12.20 -4.49 20.56
CA ALA A 102 -11.62 -5.60 19.81
C ALA A 102 -11.83 -5.48 18.29
N LEU A 103 -13.04 -5.14 17.83
CA LEU A 103 -13.35 -4.98 16.40
C LEU A 103 -12.62 -3.77 15.81
N CYS A 104 -12.53 -2.68 16.58
CA CYS A 104 -11.77 -1.48 16.21
C CYS A 104 -10.30 -1.81 15.98
N LYS A 105 -9.67 -2.50 16.94
CA LYS A 105 -8.27 -2.96 16.85
C LYS A 105 -8.07 -3.93 15.68
N LEU A 106 -9.01 -4.85 15.45
CA LEU A 106 -8.95 -5.79 14.33
C LEU A 106 -9.05 -5.09 12.97
N SER A 107 -9.95 -4.12 12.82
CA SER A 107 -10.08 -3.34 11.59
C SER A 107 -8.80 -2.62 11.23
N LEU A 108 -8.20 -1.94 12.22
CA LEU A 108 -6.94 -1.23 12.05
C LEU A 108 -5.78 -2.19 11.77
N PHE A 109 -5.73 -3.32 12.48
CA PHE A 109 -4.76 -4.37 12.21
C PHE A 109 -4.87 -4.86 10.76
N LEU A 110 -6.06 -5.23 10.29
CA LEU A 110 -6.27 -5.70 8.92
C LEU A 110 -5.86 -4.65 7.89
N LEU A 111 -6.23 -3.38 8.11
CA LEU A 111 -5.89 -2.29 7.20
C LEU A 111 -4.38 -2.11 7.04
N VAL A 112 -3.64 -2.10 8.15
CA VAL A 112 -2.19 -1.95 8.15
C VAL A 112 -1.51 -3.22 7.64
N PHE A 113 -1.99 -4.39 8.07
CA PHE A 113 -1.47 -5.69 7.70
C PHE A 113 -1.59 -5.96 6.19
N LEU A 114 -2.77 -5.77 5.60
CA LEU A 114 -2.97 -6.04 4.16
C LEU A 114 -2.10 -5.11 3.31
N THR A 115 -2.06 -3.81 3.65
CA THR A 115 -1.21 -2.84 2.94
C THR A 115 0.26 -3.20 3.03
N HIS A 116 0.74 -3.54 4.24
CA HIS A 116 2.13 -3.92 4.46
C HIS A 116 2.48 -5.24 3.75
N LEU A 117 1.56 -6.20 3.76
CA LEU A 117 1.73 -7.49 3.10
C LEU A 117 1.83 -7.35 1.57
N ALA A 118 0.99 -6.51 0.96
CA ALA A 118 1.06 -6.22 -0.48
C ALA A 118 2.42 -5.62 -0.88
N ILE A 119 2.91 -4.65 -0.12
CA ILE A 119 4.24 -4.04 -0.34
C ILE A 119 5.35 -5.08 -0.20
N ASN A 120 5.29 -5.94 0.82
CA ASN A 120 6.31 -6.97 1.00
C ASN A 120 6.29 -8.01 -0.12
N PHE A 121 5.13 -8.37 -0.67
CA PHE A 121 5.07 -9.22 -1.86
C PHE A 121 5.68 -8.55 -3.09
N LEU A 122 5.47 -7.24 -3.27
CA LEU A 122 6.12 -6.48 -4.33
C LEU A 122 7.65 -6.47 -4.16
N CYS A 123 8.15 -6.23 -2.94
CA CYS A 123 9.59 -6.30 -2.64
C CYS A 123 10.15 -7.69 -2.95
N MET A 124 9.47 -8.75 -2.53
CA MET A 124 9.87 -10.12 -2.82
C MET A 124 9.90 -10.41 -4.32
N ALA A 125 8.91 -9.93 -5.08
CA ALA A 125 8.88 -10.09 -6.53
C ALA A 125 10.08 -9.40 -7.23
N ILE A 126 10.54 -8.26 -6.69
CA ILE A 126 11.70 -7.52 -7.20
C ILE A 126 13.01 -8.20 -6.83
N ILE A 127 13.13 -8.68 -5.59
CA ILE A 127 14.29 -9.48 -5.14
C ILE A 127 14.41 -10.73 -6.01
N ASP A 128 13.30 -11.37 -6.32
CA ASP A 128 13.27 -12.55 -7.16
C ASP A 128 13.73 -12.24 -8.60
N ARG A 129 13.26 -11.12 -9.19
CA ARG A 129 13.77 -10.65 -10.49
C ARG A 129 15.25 -10.34 -10.45
N PHE A 130 15.75 -9.74 -9.38
CA PHE A 130 17.17 -9.51 -9.18
C PHE A 130 17.94 -10.82 -9.16
N ALA A 131 17.48 -11.82 -8.40
CA ALA A 131 18.12 -13.13 -8.29
C ALA A 131 18.24 -13.86 -9.63
N ILE A 132 17.27 -13.70 -10.54
CA ILE A 132 17.32 -14.25 -11.90
C ILE A 132 18.43 -13.60 -12.74
N THR A 133 18.72 -12.31 -12.52
CA THR A 133 19.80 -11.60 -13.24
C THR A 133 21.21 -11.98 -12.77
N CYS A 134 21.34 -12.68 -11.64
CA CYS A 134 22.62 -13.13 -11.11
C CYS A 134 23.12 -14.39 -11.83
N ASP A 135 24.45 -14.55 -11.85
CA ASP A 135 25.11 -15.68 -12.52
C ASP A 135 24.68 -17.04 -11.93
N HIS A 136 24.73 -18.10 -12.75
CA HIS A 136 24.27 -19.45 -12.42
C HIS A 136 24.89 -20.06 -11.15
N THR A 137 26.09 -19.61 -10.75
CA THR A 137 26.83 -20.09 -9.58
C THR A 137 26.45 -19.37 -8.28
N SER A 138 25.63 -18.34 -8.35
CA SER A 138 25.27 -17.52 -7.19
C SER A 138 24.22 -18.20 -6.31
N SER A 139 24.45 -18.23 -5.00
CA SER A 139 23.50 -18.75 -4.00
C SER A 139 22.11 -18.11 -4.09
N PHE A 140 22.00 -16.87 -4.57
CA PHE A 140 20.73 -16.17 -4.76
C PHE A 140 19.79 -16.89 -5.73
N ARG A 141 20.32 -17.51 -6.80
CA ARG A 141 19.50 -18.23 -7.78
C ARG A 141 18.93 -19.53 -7.21
N ARG A 142 19.60 -20.14 -6.23
CA ARG A 142 19.14 -21.37 -5.57
C ARG A 142 17.94 -21.11 -4.64
N ILE A 143 17.83 -19.90 -4.10
CA ILE A 143 16.71 -19.47 -3.24
C ILE A 143 15.43 -19.26 -4.07
N THR A 144 15.56 -18.84 -5.34
CA THR A 144 14.47 -18.61 -6.31
C THR A 144 13.90 -19.91 -6.92
N GLN A 145 14.19 -21.08 -6.36
CA GLN A 145 13.56 -22.31 -6.83
C GLN A 145 12.06 -22.31 -6.50
N LEU A 146 11.23 -22.70 -7.47
CA LEU A 146 9.75 -22.83 -7.32
C LEU A 146 9.32 -23.60 -6.06
N ARG A 147 10.14 -24.53 -5.58
CA ARG A 147 9.89 -25.34 -4.37
C ARG A 147 9.94 -24.52 -3.08
N ILE A 148 10.71 -23.43 -3.04
CA ILE A 148 10.94 -22.60 -1.85
C ILE A 148 9.94 -21.42 -1.79
N VAL A 149 9.32 -21.06 -2.93
CA VAL A 149 8.33 -19.97 -3.02
C VAL A 149 7.22 -20.03 -1.95
N PRO A 150 6.50 -21.15 -1.73
CA PRO A 150 5.44 -21.18 -0.72
C PRO A 150 5.97 -20.95 0.70
N TRP A 151 7.18 -21.41 1.01
CA TRP A 151 7.83 -21.14 2.31
C TRP A 151 8.17 -19.66 2.47
N MET A 152 8.66 -19.01 1.41
CA MET A 152 8.94 -17.58 1.43
C MET A 152 7.66 -16.75 1.56
N ILE A 153 6.58 -17.15 0.89
CA ILE A 153 5.26 -16.51 1.05
C ILE A 153 4.80 -16.61 2.51
N GLY A 154 4.87 -17.80 3.11
CA GLY A 154 4.54 -17.99 4.52
C GLY A 154 5.40 -17.14 5.45
N LEU A 155 6.71 -17.08 5.22
CA LEU A 155 7.64 -16.24 5.98
C LEU A 155 7.30 -14.75 5.85
N THR A 156 6.98 -14.28 4.64
CA THR A 156 6.56 -12.90 4.38
C THR A 156 5.25 -12.56 5.11
N VAL A 157 4.28 -13.48 5.14
CA VAL A 157 3.03 -13.30 5.89
C VAL A 157 3.30 -13.18 7.38
N ILE A 158 4.11 -14.08 7.95
CA ILE A 158 4.43 -14.10 9.38
C ILE A 158 5.18 -12.82 9.77
N THR A 159 6.24 -12.48 9.04
CA THR A 159 7.04 -11.26 9.31
C THR A 159 6.19 -10.00 9.18
N SER A 160 5.34 -9.91 8.15
CA SER A 160 4.39 -8.80 7.99
C SER A 160 3.44 -8.72 9.18
N GLY A 161 2.89 -9.86 9.62
CA GLY A 161 1.99 -9.93 10.77
C GLY A 161 2.65 -9.39 12.04
N LEU A 162 3.83 -9.91 12.39
CA LEU A 162 4.60 -9.46 13.55
C LEU A 162 4.92 -7.96 13.49
N SER A 163 5.36 -7.48 12.32
CA SER A 163 5.67 -6.06 12.12
C SER A 163 4.46 -5.14 12.23
N THR A 164 3.23 -5.66 12.08
CA THR A 164 1.98 -4.87 12.22
C THR A 164 1.32 -4.95 13.60
N LEU A 165 1.83 -5.79 14.51
CA LEU A 165 1.27 -5.93 15.86
C LEU A 165 1.34 -4.62 16.68
N TYR A 166 2.19 -3.66 16.31
CA TYR A 166 2.20 -2.36 16.97
C TYR A 166 0.88 -1.59 16.79
N ALA A 167 0.11 -1.86 15.72
CA ALA A 167 -1.16 -1.17 15.47
C ALA A 167 -2.21 -1.51 16.54
N PRO A 168 -2.63 -2.76 16.77
CA PRO A 168 -3.64 -3.06 17.80
C PRO A 168 -3.21 -2.73 19.23
N ILE A 169 -1.90 -2.65 19.51
CA ILE A 169 -1.37 -2.31 20.85
C ILE A 169 -1.54 -0.81 21.17
N ASN A 170 -1.39 0.06 20.18
CA ASN A 170 -1.33 1.50 20.38
C ASN A 170 -2.64 2.25 20.09
N TYR A 171 -3.73 1.53 19.81
CA TYR A 171 -5.04 2.12 19.55
C TYR A 171 -6.07 1.61 20.54
N ASP A 172 -6.97 2.49 20.97
CA ASP A 172 -8.11 2.11 21.80
C ASP A 172 -9.39 2.82 21.36
N LEU A 173 -10.51 2.29 21.83
CA LEU A 173 -11.83 2.86 21.55
C LEU A 173 -12.05 4.09 22.44
N SER A 174 -12.20 5.25 21.80
CA SER A 174 -12.60 6.48 22.48
C SER A 174 -14.08 6.46 22.84
N PRO A 175 -14.53 7.17 23.90
CA PRO A 175 -15.95 7.33 24.22
C PRO A 175 -16.80 7.90 23.06
N ALA A 176 -16.18 8.57 22.08
CA ALA A 176 -16.84 8.99 20.86
C ALA A 176 -17.14 7.85 19.85
N HIS A 177 -16.89 6.58 20.21
CA HIS A 177 -16.96 5.42 19.30
C HIS A 177 -16.01 5.53 18.10
N ILE A 178 -14.89 6.21 18.29
CA ILE A 178 -13.84 6.40 17.29
C ILE A 178 -12.57 5.71 17.78
N CYS A 179 -11.88 5.02 16.88
CA CYS A 179 -10.58 4.42 17.16
C CYS A 179 -9.50 5.50 17.21
N LEU A 180 -8.93 5.76 18.39
CA LEU A 180 -7.87 6.75 18.58
C LEU A 180 -6.59 6.10 19.07
N SER A 181 -5.45 6.69 18.69
CA SER A 181 -4.16 6.22 19.17
C SER A 181 -3.88 6.74 20.58
N THR A 182 -3.47 5.85 21.48
CA THR A 182 -3.04 6.18 22.85
C THR A 182 -1.77 7.03 22.84
N GLN A 183 -0.90 6.82 21.85
CA GLN A 183 0.36 7.55 21.67
C GLN A 183 0.55 7.90 20.18
N PRO A 184 0.00 9.05 19.73
CA PRO A 184 -0.03 9.39 18.30
C PRO A 184 1.38 9.60 17.71
N MET A 185 2.32 10.16 18.49
CA MET A 185 3.70 10.39 18.03
C MET A 185 4.43 9.07 17.72
N LEU A 186 4.41 8.12 18.66
CA LEU A 186 5.09 6.84 18.48
C LEU A 186 4.50 6.05 17.30
N THR A 187 3.17 5.99 17.23
CA THR A 187 2.44 5.31 16.16
C THR A 187 2.75 5.91 14.78
N THR A 188 2.81 7.23 14.69
CA THR A 188 3.13 7.94 13.44
C THR A 188 4.57 7.67 13.01
N ILE A 189 5.53 7.73 13.94
CA ILE A 189 6.94 7.44 13.64
C ILE A 189 7.12 5.99 13.19
N SER A 190 6.57 5.02 13.94
CA SER A 190 6.68 3.60 13.61
C SER A 190 6.05 3.27 12.25
N SER A 191 4.88 3.83 11.95
CA SER A 191 4.22 3.61 10.67
C SER A 191 4.99 4.21 9.50
N ILE A 192 5.54 5.43 9.63
CA ILE A 192 6.36 6.05 8.58
C ILE A 192 7.61 5.22 8.31
N VAL A 193 8.34 4.84 9.36
CA VAL A 193 9.62 4.13 9.20
C VAL A 193 9.40 2.72 8.64
N LEU A 194 8.51 1.94 9.25
CA LEU A 194 8.33 0.53 8.92
C LEU A 194 7.61 0.32 7.59
N ILE A 195 6.59 1.13 7.27
CA ILE A 195 5.75 0.91 6.10
C ILE A 195 6.24 1.70 4.89
N ARG A 196 6.81 2.90 5.09
CA ARG A 196 7.17 3.77 3.97
C ARG A 196 8.66 3.76 3.68
N VAL A 197 9.50 4.03 4.68
CA VAL A 197 10.94 4.24 4.48
C VAL A 197 11.66 2.93 4.15
N ILE A 198 11.50 1.91 4.99
CA ILE A 198 12.22 0.63 4.80
C ILE A 198 11.87 -0.02 3.45
N PRO A 199 10.59 -0.21 3.08
CA PRO A 199 10.26 -0.86 1.82
C PRO A 199 10.66 -0.05 0.58
N SER A 200 10.62 1.29 0.67
CA SER A 200 11.06 2.14 -0.44
C SER A 200 12.57 2.03 -0.68
N ILE A 201 13.37 2.05 0.39
CA ILE A 201 14.83 1.90 0.29
C ILE A 201 15.19 0.52 -0.26
N THR A 202 14.55 -0.54 0.22
CA THR A 202 14.81 -1.90 -0.27
C THR A 202 14.44 -2.01 -1.75
N MET A 203 13.26 -1.53 -2.14
CA MET A 203 12.80 -1.52 -3.52
C MET A 203 13.76 -0.78 -4.46
N ILE A 204 14.14 0.46 -4.12
CA ILE A 204 15.08 1.26 -4.93
C ILE A 204 16.43 0.55 -5.07
N THR A 205 16.95 0.01 -3.96
CA THR A 205 18.24 -0.70 -3.96
C THR A 205 18.21 -1.89 -4.92
N PHE A 206 17.20 -2.76 -4.83
CA PHE A 206 17.11 -3.94 -5.70
C PHE A 206 16.79 -3.58 -7.16
N VAL A 207 16.01 -2.54 -7.42
CA VAL A 207 15.78 -2.04 -8.78
C VAL A 207 17.09 -1.55 -9.42
N LEU A 208 17.89 -0.75 -8.69
CA LEU A 208 19.18 -0.28 -9.17
C LEU A 208 20.17 -1.43 -9.41
N LEU A 209 20.21 -2.40 -8.50
CA LEU A 209 21.04 -3.60 -8.66
C LEU A 209 20.62 -4.43 -9.88
N THR A 210 19.33 -4.63 -10.08
CA THR A 210 18.77 -5.30 -11.26
C THR A 210 19.17 -4.58 -12.55
N TYR A 211 19.02 -3.25 -12.58
CA TYR A 211 19.40 -2.43 -13.72
C TYR A 211 20.90 -2.54 -14.04
N ARG A 212 21.77 -2.49 -13.02
CA ARG A 212 23.23 -2.64 -13.19
C ARG A 212 23.59 -4.01 -13.75
N ASN A 213 22.97 -5.09 -13.27
CA ASN A 213 23.21 -6.44 -13.76
C ASN A 213 22.77 -6.60 -15.21
N VAL A 214 21.58 -6.13 -15.57
CA VAL A 214 21.08 -6.19 -16.96
C VAL A 214 22.00 -5.41 -17.91
N ARG A 215 22.47 -4.22 -17.51
CA ARG A 215 23.41 -3.42 -18.32
C ARG A 215 24.74 -4.14 -18.54
N ARG A 216 25.28 -4.78 -17.50
CA ARG A 216 26.51 -5.59 -17.61
C ARG A 216 26.33 -6.79 -18.53
N SER A 217 25.22 -7.51 -18.43
CA SER A 217 24.93 -8.64 -19.31
C SER A 217 24.80 -8.24 -20.77
N ARG A 218 24.14 -7.10 -21.06
CA ARG A 218 24.05 -6.56 -22.43
C ARG A 218 25.42 -6.15 -22.99
N GLY A 219 26.28 -5.56 -22.17
CA GLY A 219 27.65 -5.20 -22.57
C GLY A 219 28.51 -6.43 -22.92
N ARG A 220 28.37 -7.53 -22.18
CA ARG A 220 29.08 -8.80 -22.48
C ARG A 220 28.67 -9.39 -23.83
N VAL A 221 27.37 -9.37 -24.14
CA VAL A 221 26.86 -9.89 -25.43
C VAL A 221 27.29 -9.00 -26.59
N GLY A 222 27.23 -7.67 -26.43
CA GLY A 222 27.69 -6.73 -27.47
C GLY A 222 29.16 -6.92 -27.84
N ASN A 223 30.03 -7.10 -26.84
CA ASN A 223 31.46 -7.32 -27.06
C ASN A 223 31.73 -8.70 -27.69
N ALA A 224 31.01 -9.75 -27.26
CA ALA A 224 31.17 -11.10 -27.83
C ALA A 224 30.74 -11.20 -29.30
N VAL A 225 29.77 -10.38 -29.74
CA VAL A 225 29.37 -10.29 -31.16
C VAL A 225 30.42 -9.57 -31.99
N GLN A 226 31.14 -8.60 -31.43
CA GLN A 226 32.23 -7.90 -32.14
C GLN A 226 33.51 -8.73 -32.24
N THR A 227 33.82 -9.59 -31.26
CA THR A 227 35.01 -10.47 -31.35
C THR A 227 34.85 -11.62 -32.37
N ASN A 228 33.61 -11.92 -32.79
CA ASN A 228 33.31 -12.98 -33.76
C ASN A 228 33.09 -12.46 -35.21
N ARG A 229 33.41 -11.19 -35.48
CA ARG A 229 33.36 -10.57 -36.81
C ARG A 229 34.77 -10.20 -37.26
#